data_AF-A0A8T5APN2-F1
#
_entry.id   AF-A0A8T5APN2-F1
#
_cell.length_a   1.000
_cell.length_b   1.000
_cell.length_c   1.000
_cell.angle_alpha   90.00
_cell.angle_beta   90.00
_cell.angle_gamma   90.00
#
_symmetry.space_group_name_H-M   'P 1'
#
loop_
_entity.id
_entity.type
_entity.pdbx_description
1 polymer ?
#
loop_
_entity_poly.entity_id
_entity_poly.type
_entity_poly.pdbx_seq_one_letter_code
_entity_poly.pdbx_strand_id
1 'polypeptide(L)'
;MKEIKRCLQFFAGIAERIYLTLAFQIFSASGRLPSAIRKAFLYFLLFSVPFILRLSYAFYFCPIVLVPDEFLYPHCGKLYINGMLTGDFSVFAVNSEHPPLSKLLTGVFVLTFTRVGLTEIQSLRLQDSLFGALTCILVYFFGLKLNHKVGWLSWLFLTFDWASIKDVIASLDVTCLFFLTLSIFYLFDFFNEREYSQLLLSGIFFGLAFLSKYVALPIFLGAYLLWLAYRKIPIRDGIRNLLFLLVVGSVVLIAGNPLLWSAKGWTVAYNRQVEMGHGATFLGFMLDSFAQRKLVMVAIWNFSLSLFALMLFPLGRILDSFLIWVMFALFVFTAYKRRSFQGEEMLFFLWFASGFVFYWFLAKQLFYYVIVFYPPLALYCSLAIVNIWREKR
;
A
#
# COMPACT_ATOMS: atom_id res chain seq x y z
N MET A 1 7.72 32.56 3.23
CA MET A 1 8.73 31.87 2.38
C MET A 1 10.07 31.63 3.09
N LYS A 2 10.70 32.66 3.69
CA LYS A 2 11.90 32.50 4.56
C LYS A 2 11.63 31.56 5.74
N GLU A 3 10.40 31.59 6.27
CA GLU A 3 9.95 30.72 7.36
C GLU A 3 9.70 29.26 6.95
N ILE A 4 9.09 28.99 5.80
CA ILE A 4 8.94 27.61 5.27
C ILE A 4 10.33 26.99 5.04
N LYS A 5 11.27 27.76 4.49
CA LYS A 5 12.66 27.34 4.34
C LYS A 5 13.31 27.05 5.70
N ARG A 6 13.08 27.89 6.71
CA ARG A 6 13.54 27.66 8.10
C ARG A 6 12.90 26.43 8.74
N CYS A 7 11.59 26.21 8.58
CA CYS A 7 10.90 25.02 9.08
C CYS A 7 11.42 23.75 8.42
N LEU A 8 11.53 23.71 7.09
CA LEU A 8 12.10 22.56 6.39
C LEU A 8 13.56 22.32 6.78
N GLN A 9 14.36 23.38 6.98
CA GLN A 9 15.74 23.28 7.48
C GLN A 9 15.80 22.87 8.96
N PHE A 10 14.82 23.24 9.78
CA PHE A 10 14.73 22.92 11.19
C PHE A 10 14.31 21.46 11.38
N PHE A 11 13.25 21.00 10.73
CA PHE A 11 12.84 19.60 10.75
C PHE A 11 13.90 18.69 10.11
N ALA A 12 14.52 19.12 9.01
CA ALA A 12 15.65 18.40 8.41
C ALA A 12 16.87 18.38 9.35
N GLY A 13 17.19 19.50 10.00
CA GLY A 13 18.32 19.61 10.92
C GLY A 13 18.10 18.84 12.22
N ILE A 14 16.87 18.76 12.71
CA ILE A 14 16.50 17.95 13.89
C ILE A 14 16.47 16.48 13.53
N ALA A 15 15.87 16.08 12.40
CA ALA A 15 15.90 14.69 11.95
C ALA A 15 17.35 14.26 11.66
N GLU A 16 18.14 15.06 10.96
CA GLU A 16 19.55 14.75 10.70
C GLU A 16 20.38 14.76 11.99
N ARG A 17 20.21 15.72 12.91
CA ARG A 17 20.98 15.75 14.16
C ARG A 17 20.51 14.71 15.17
N ILE A 18 19.23 14.57 15.47
CA ILE A 18 18.76 13.55 16.43
C ILE A 18 19.05 12.16 15.87
N TYR A 19 18.81 11.91 14.59
CA TYR A 19 18.94 10.57 14.04
C TYR A 19 20.37 10.22 13.64
N LEU A 20 21.15 11.12 13.05
CA LEU A 20 22.59 10.87 12.91
C LEU A 20 23.25 10.86 14.26
N THR A 21 22.87 11.66 15.25
CA THR A 21 23.51 11.59 16.58
C THR A 21 23.09 10.32 17.33
N LEU A 22 21.83 9.87 17.31
CA LEU A 22 21.45 8.59 17.91
C LEU A 22 22.03 7.40 17.13
N ALA A 23 21.88 7.36 15.81
CA ALA A 23 22.43 6.25 15.02
C ALA A 23 23.96 6.25 15.08
N PHE A 24 24.63 7.40 15.01
CA PHE A 24 26.09 7.50 15.13
C PHE A 24 26.57 7.31 16.56
N GLN A 25 25.86 7.73 17.61
CA GLN A 25 26.24 7.41 19.00
C GLN A 25 26.03 5.94 19.31
N ILE A 26 24.92 5.33 18.86
CA ILE A 26 24.69 3.89 18.98
C ILE A 26 25.72 3.10 18.15
N PHE A 27 26.04 3.52 16.92
CA PHE A 27 27.03 2.84 16.06
C PHE A 27 28.50 3.13 16.43
N SER A 28 28.82 4.30 17.00
CA SER A 28 30.18 4.65 17.43
C SER A 28 30.50 4.15 18.84
N ALA A 29 29.53 4.15 19.77
CA ALA A 29 29.69 3.48 21.07
C ALA A 29 29.73 1.95 20.92
N SER A 30 29.12 1.40 19.86
CA SER A 30 29.17 -0.03 19.52
C SER A 30 30.36 -0.43 18.64
N GLY A 31 31.41 0.39 18.53
CA GLY A 31 32.65 0.03 17.84
C GLY A 31 33.24 -1.33 18.28
N ARG A 32 32.86 -1.82 19.47
CA ARG A 32 33.24 -3.12 20.04
C ARG A 32 32.25 -4.28 19.79
N LEU A 33 31.05 -4.04 19.27
CA LEU A 33 30.08 -5.11 19.01
C LEU A 33 30.33 -5.78 17.64
N PRO A 34 30.24 -7.12 17.55
CA PRO A 34 30.27 -7.85 16.29
C PRO A 34 29.26 -7.32 15.27
N SER A 35 29.62 -7.36 13.99
CA SER A 35 28.79 -6.86 12.87
C SER A 35 27.40 -7.51 12.83
N ALA A 36 27.30 -8.79 13.22
CA ALA A 36 26.04 -9.52 13.31
C ALA A 36 25.08 -8.90 14.34
N ILE A 37 25.58 -8.50 15.51
CA ILE A 37 24.76 -7.90 16.57
C ILE A 37 24.23 -6.53 16.13
N ARG A 38 25.03 -5.74 15.43
CA ARG A 38 24.60 -4.43 14.91
C ARG A 38 23.47 -4.58 13.87
N LYS A 39 23.57 -5.57 12.98
CA LYS A 39 22.52 -5.88 12.01
C LYS A 39 21.25 -6.37 12.68
N ALA A 40 21.38 -7.28 13.66
CA ALA A 40 20.23 -7.77 14.43
C ALA A 40 19.52 -6.62 15.17
N PHE A 41 20.28 -5.74 15.82
CA PHE A 41 19.73 -4.56 16.49
C PHE A 41 19.03 -3.62 15.51
N LEU A 42 19.60 -3.38 14.33
CA LEU A 42 18.98 -2.57 13.29
C LEU A 42 17.63 -3.17 12.86
N TYR A 43 17.57 -4.47 12.56
CA TYR A 43 16.31 -5.12 12.17
C TYR A 43 15.28 -5.11 13.29
N PHE A 44 15.73 -5.33 14.54
CA PHE A 44 14.88 -5.19 15.70
C PHE A 44 14.30 -3.78 15.80
N LEU A 45 15.09 -2.73 15.61
CA LEU A 45 14.61 -1.34 15.65
C LEU A 45 13.64 -1.03 14.50
N LEU A 46 14.00 -1.43 13.27
CA LEU A 46 13.18 -1.20 12.08
C LEU A 46 11.80 -1.86 12.19
N PHE A 47 11.71 -2.97 12.92
CA PHE A 47 10.46 -3.67 13.20
C PHE A 47 9.72 -3.16 14.44
N SER A 48 10.39 -3.17 15.59
CA SER A 48 9.76 -2.94 16.90
C SER A 48 9.16 -1.54 17.02
N VAL A 49 9.82 -0.50 16.50
CA VAL A 49 9.29 0.87 16.58
C VAL A 49 7.96 1.02 15.85
N PRO A 50 7.84 0.76 14.53
CA PRO A 50 6.55 0.87 13.84
C PRO A 50 5.51 -0.12 14.35
N PHE A 51 5.93 -1.32 14.77
CA PHE A 51 5.04 -2.33 15.33
C PHE A 51 4.42 -1.86 16.66
N ILE A 52 5.24 -1.39 17.62
CA ILE A 52 4.76 -0.92 18.91
C ILE A 52 3.85 0.31 18.74
N LEU A 53 4.19 1.25 17.86
CA LEU A 53 3.34 2.43 17.60
C LEU A 53 1.96 2.03 17.08
N ARG A 54 1.93 1.14 16.08
CA ARG A 54 0.69 0.64 15.46
C ARG A 54 -0.11 -0.22 16.42
N LEU A 55 0.54 -1.12 17.14
CA LEU A 55 -0.10 -1.97 18.14
C LEU A 55 -0.67 -1.14 19.29
N SER A 56 0.09 -0.14 19.77
CA SER A 56 -0.39 0.76 20.83
C SER A 56 -1.61 1.54 20.37
N TYR A 57 -1.57 2.07 19.14
CA TYR A 57 -2.73 2.72 18.55
C TYR A 57 -3.91 1.76 18.47
N ALA A 58 -3.73 0.60 17.85
CA ALA A 58 -4.80 -0.36 17.62
C ALA A 58 -5.41 -0.89 18.93
N PHE A 59 -4.62 -1.12 19.98
CA PHE A 59 -5.11 -1.72 21.21
C PHE A 59 -5.66 -0.71 22.21
N TYR A 60 -5.06 0.48 22.30
CA TYR A 60 -5.36 1.44 23.37
C TYR A 60 -5.96 2.75 22.89
N PHE A 61 -5.50 3.28 21.76
CA PHE A 61 -5.90 4.62 21.31
C PHE A 61 -6.98 4.62 20.24
N CYS A 62 -7.25 3.48 19.59
CA CYS A 62 -8.30 3.36 18.60
C CYS A 62 -9.65 3.35 19.31
N PRO A 63 -10.43 4.45 19.24
CA PRO A 63 -11.63 4.60 20.04
C PRO A 63 -12.85 3.91 19.40
N ILE A 64 -12.66 3.32 18.21
CA ILE A 64 -13.73 2.87 17.33
C ILE A 64 -13.48 1.41 17.00
N VAL A 65 -14.54 0.62 17.04
CA VAL A 65 -14.59 -0.67 16.35
C VAL A 65 -15.17 -0.41 14.96
N LEU A 66 -14.42 -0.73 13.90
CA LEU A 66 -14.89 -0.60 12.53
C LEU A 66 -15.93 -1.70 12.26
N VAL A 67 -17.19 -1.36 12.52
CA VAL A 67 -18.35 -2.21 12.20
C VAL A 67 -18.71 -2.01 10.72
N PRO A 68 -18.93 -3.08 9.93
CA PRO A 68 -18.99 -4.49 10.36
C PRO A 68 -17.65 -5.26 10.30
N ASP A 69 -16.63 -4.69 9.66
CA ASP A 69 -15.36 -5.33 9.28
C ASP A 69 -14.66 -6.10 10.41
N GLU A 70 -14.48 -5.48 11.58
CA GLU A 70 -13.74 -6.08 12.71
C GLU A 70 -14.47 -7.24 13.39
N PHE A 71 -15.76 -7.42 13.12
CA PHE A 71 -16.52 -8.61 13.55
C PHE A 71 -16.61 -9.64 12.42
N LEU A 72 -16.81 -9.15 11.19
CA LEU A 72 -17.04 -9.98 10.03
C LEU A 72 -15.78 -10.75 9.61
N TYR A 73 -14.61 -10.10 9.55
CA TYR A 73 -13.39 -10.75 9.08
C TYR A 73 -12.87 -11.85 10.02
N PRO A 74 -12.89 -11.68 11.36
CA PRO A 74 -12.57 -12.78 12.27
C PRO A 74 -13.53 -13.96 12.14
N HIS A 75 -14.83 -13.68 11.99
CA HIS A 75 -15.83 -14.72 11.78
C HIS A 75 -15.59 -15.49 10.47
N CYS A 76 -15.47 -14.79 9.34
CA CYS A 76 -15.17 -15.39 8.05
C CYS A 76 -13.84 -16.13 8.05
N GLY A 77 -12.81 -15.58 8.69
CA GLY A 77 -11.50 -16.20 8.81
C GLY A 77 -11.56 -17.57 9.49
N LYS A 78 -12.24 -17.67 10.64
CA LYS A 78 -12.48 -18.96 11.31
C LYS A 78 -13.24 -19.94 10.42
N LEU A 79 -14.31 -19.48 9.76
CA LEU A 79 -15.09 -20.33 8.85
C LEU A 79 -14.23 -20.85 7.70
N TYR A 80 -13.41 -20.01 7.08
CA TYR A 80 -12.56 -20.41 5.96
C TYR A 80 -11.50 -21.43 6.39
N ILE A 81 -10.85 -21.22 7.55
CA ILE A 81 -9.90 -22.21 8.08
C ILE A 81 -10.61 -23.54 8.35
N ASN A 82 -11.78 -23.52 9.00
CA ASN A 82 -12.53 -24.74 9.26
C ASN A 82 -12.96 -25.45 7.97
N GLY A 83 -13.44 -24.70 6.97
CA GLY A 83 -13.82 -25.25 5.67
C GLY A 83 -12.65 -25.88 4.92
N MET A 84 -11.44 -25.31 5.01
CA MET A 84 -10.25 -25.96 4.45
C MET A 84 -9.91 -27.27 5.17
N LEU A 85 -10.10 -27.33 6.50
CA LEU A 85 -9.83 -28.54 7.28
C LEU A 85 -10.88 -29.63 7.05
N THR A 86 -12.14 -29.26 6.81
CA THR A 86 -13.25 -30.20 6.59
C THR A 86 -13.50 -30.53 5.12
N GLY A 87 -12.87 -29.81 4.19
CA GLY A 87 -13.13 -29.91 2.76
C GLY A 87 -14.41 -29.21 2.28
N ASP A 88 -15.10 -28.47 3.15
CA ASP A 88 -16.25 -27.65 2.77
C ASP A 88 -15.81 -26.28 2.24
N PHE A 89 -15.57 -26.21 0.93
CA PHE A 89 -15.21 -24.95 0.27
C PHE A 89 -16.40 -24.00 0.02
N SER A 90 -17.63 -24.42 0.31
CA SER A 90 -18.81 -23.55 0.14
C SER A 90 -18.79 -22.36 1.09
N VAL A 91 -18.09 -22.48 2.23
CA VAL A 91 -17.94 -21.41 3.23
C VAL A 91 -17.25 -20.16 2.66
N PHE A 92 -16.45 -20.28 1.59
CA PHE A 92 -15.82 -19.14 0.93
C PHE A 92 -16.82 -18.21 0.25
N ALA A 93 -18.07 -18.64 0.07
CA ALA A 93 -19.17 -17.80 -0.39
C ALA A 93 -19.61 -16.76 0.66
N VAL A 94 -19.30 -17.00 1.94
CA VAL A 94 -19.57 -16.04 3.02
C VAL A 94 -18.62 -14.85 2.84
N ASN A 95 -19.15 -13.64 2.67
CA ASN A 95 -18.39 -12.42 2.43
C ASN A 95 -17.52 -12.47 1.14
N SER A 96 -18.01 -13.10 0.06
CA SER A 96 -17.27 -13.27 -1.21
C SER A 96 -17.08 -11.98 -2.02
N GLU A 97 -17.56 -10.84 -1.54
CA GLU A 97 -17.24 -9.51 -2.05
C GLU A 97 -15.74 -9.15 -1.89
N HIS A 98 -15.02 -9.88 -1.04
CA HIS A 98 -13.59 -9.72 -0.88
C HIS A 98 -12.85 -11.05 -1.04
N PRO A 99 -11.67 -11.04 -1.69
CA PRO A 99 -10.79 -12.20 -1.78
C PRO A 99 -10.44 -12.80 -0.40
N PRO A 100 -10.03 -14.08 -0.34
CA PRO A 100 -9.95 -14.78 0.94
C PRO A 100 -8.63 -14.63 1.70
N LEU A 101 -7.50 -14.25 1.09
CA LEU A 101 -6.18 -14.39 1.73
C LEU A 101 -6.08 -13.65 3.07
N SER A 102 -6.46 -12.37 3.10
CA SER A 102 -6.35 -11.59 4.34
C SER A 102 -7.27 -12.14 5.44
N LYS A 103 -8.45 -12.68 5.09
CA LYS A 103 -9.35 -13.31 6.07
C LYS A 103 -8.81 -14.67 6.54
N LEU A 104 -8.17 -15.44 5.66
CA LEU A 104 -7.49 -16.68 6.02
C LEU A 104 -6.36 -16.40 7.03
N LEU A 105 -5.52 -15.39 6.76
CA LEU A 105 -4.52 -14.92 7.71
C LEU A 105 -5.17 -14.50 9.03
N THR A 106 -6.29 -13.77 8.98
CA THR A 106 -7.03 -13.40 10.19
C THR A 106 -7.49 -14.62 10.96
N GLY A 107 -8.02 -15.64 10.28
CA GLY A 107 -8.41 -16.90 10.89
C GLY A 107 -7.24 -17.57 11.61
N VAL A 108 -6.05 -17.62 11.00
CA VAL A 108 -4.83 -18.15 11.65
C VAL A 108 -4.47 -17.35 12.90
N PHE A 109 -4.47 -16.01 12.83
CA PHE A 109 -4.18 -15.16 13.98
C PHE A 109 -5.20 -15.35 15.10
N VAL A 110 -6.50 -15.34 14.78
CA VAL A 110 -7.58 -15.55 15.74
C VAL A 110 -7.44 -16.91 16.43
N LEU A 111 -7.27 -18.00 15.68
CA LEU A 111 -7.15 -19.34 16.26
C LEU A 111 -5.89 -19.53 17.10
N THR A 112 -4.81 -18.80 16.80
CA THR A 112 -3.55 -18.87 17.52
C THR A 112 -3.57 -18.01 18.78
N PHE A 113 -3.96 -16.74 18.66
CA PHE A 113 -3.77 -15.75 19.71
C PHE A 113 -4.93 -15.66 20.71
N THR A 114 -6.12 -16.14 20.35
CA THR A 114 -7.22 -16.27 21.33
C THR A 114 -6.89 -17.28 22.43
N ARG A 115 -6.09 -18.31 22.12
CA ARG A 115 -5.61 -19.30 23.10
C ARG A 115 -4.66 -18.72 24.15
N VAL A 116 -4.01 -17.59 23.84
CA VAL A 116 -3.13 -16.86 24.77
C VAL A 116 -3.79 -15.61 25.36
N GLY A 117 -5.12 -15.49 25.22
CA GLY A 117 -5.93 -14.48 25.90
C GLY A 117 -6.26 -13.21 25.10
N LEU A 118 -5.89 -13.12 23.82
CA LEU A 118 -6.36 -12.01 22.97
C LEU A 118 -7.82 -12.22 22.55
N THR A 119 -8.57 -11.12 22.38
CA THR A 119 -9.88 -11.19 21.72
C THR A 119 -9.72 -11.40 20.21
N GLU A 120 -10.81 -11.75 19.52
CA GLU A 120 -10.79 -11.89 18.05
C GLU A 120 -10.42 -10.58 17.35
N ILE A 121 -10.97 -9.46 17.83
CA ILE A 121 -10.64 -8.11 17.33
C ILE A 121 -9.18 -7.77 17.61
N GLN A 122 -8.66 -8.07 18.80
CA GLN A 122 -7.25 -7.84 19.11
C GLN A 122 -6.33 -8.70 18.23
N SER A 123 -6.73 -9.93 17.92
CA SER A 123 -5.96 -10.82 17.04
C SER A 123 -5.92 -10.30 15.60
N LEU A 124 -7.03 -9.74 15.11
CA LEU A 124 -7.09 -9.03 13.83
C LEU A 124 -6.17 -7.81 13.83
N ARG A 125 -6.31 -6.92 14.82
CA ARG A 125 -5.49 -5.70 14.96
C ARG A 125 -4.00 -6.01 15.12
N LEU A 126 -3.66 -7.15 15.72
CA LEU A 126 -2.29 -7.65 15.82
C LEU A 126 -1.73 -8.02 14.44
N GLN A 127 -2.50 -8.75 13.63
CA GLN A 127 -2.14 -9.02 12.24
C GLN A 127 -1.88 -7.71 11.48
N ASP A 128 -2.81 -6.77 11.57
CA ASP A 128 -2.70 -5.55 10.78
C ASP A 128 -1.51 -4.70 11.24
N SER A 129 -1.24 -4.65 12.55
CA SER A 129 -0.03 -4.01 13.11
C SER A 129 1.26 -4.67 12.60
N LEU A 130 1.27 -6.01 12.48
CA LEU A 130 2.39 -6.75 11.92
C LEU A 130 2.64 -6.36 10.46
N PHE A 131 1.63 -6.46 9.60
CA PHE A 131 1.78 -6.14 8.17
C PHE A 131 2.09 -4.65 7.93
N GLY A 132 1.53 -3.75 8.74
CA GLY A 132 1.88 -2.34 8.73
C GLY A 132 3.36 -2.10 9.05
N ALA A 133 3.89 -2.77 10.08
CA ALA A 133 5.32 -2.69 10.43
C ALA A 133 6.23 -3.31 9.36
N LEU A 134 5.85 -4.46 8.79
CA LEU A 134 6.58 -5.08 7.68
C LEU A 134 6.60 -4.18 6.44
N THR A 135 5.54 -3.42 6.19
CA THR A 135 5.50 -2.43 5.10
C THR A 135 6.52 -1.30 5.35
N CYS A 136 6.67 -0.80 6.59
CA CYS A 136 7.72 0.16 6.93
C CYS A 136 9.12 -0.38 6.65
N ILE A 137 9.40 -1.63 7.04
CA ILE A 137 10.68 -2.29 6.77
C ILE A 137 10.91 -2.43 5.26
N LEU A 138 9.88 -2.78 4.51
CA LEU A 138 10.00 -2.94 3.07
C LEU A 138 10.31 -1.59 2.39
N VAL A 139 9.64 -0.53 2.79
CA VAL A 139 9.90 0.83 2.29
C VAL A 139 11.31 1.31 2.65
N TYR A 140 11.83 0.92 3.83
CA TYR A 140 13.25 1.12 4.17
C TYR A 140 14.17 0.47 3.14
N PHE A 141 13.99 -0.83 2.86
CA PHE A 141 14.83 -1.56 1.89
C PHE A 141 14.67 -1.04 0.47
N PHE A 142 13.47 -0.63 0.08
CA PHE A 142 13.23 0.00 -1.20
C PHE A 142 14.04 1.30 -1.32
N GLY A 143 13.94 2.18 -0.31
CA GLY A 143 14.73 3.41 -0.29
C GLY A 143 16.25 3.15 -0.24
N LEU A 144 16.70 2.09 0.43
CA LEU A 144 18.12 1.72 0.49
C LEU A 144 18.71 1.41 -0.90
N LYS A 145 17.92 0.85 -1.82
CA LYS A 145 18.36 0.60 -3.21
C LYS A 145 18.75 1.89 -3.94
N LEU A 146 18.17 3.02 -3.53
CA LEU A 146 18.44 4.34 -4.13
C LEU A 146 19.56 5.06 -3.38
N ASN A 147 19.42 5.12 -2.05
CA ASN A 147 20.39 5.74 -1.17
C ASN A 147 20.11 5.42 0.31
N HIS A 148 21.15 5.30 1.13
CA HIS A 148 21.00 5.10 2.58
C HIS A 148 20.09 6.15 3.26
N LYS A 149 20.19 7.42 2.87
CA LYS A 149 19.34 8.50 3.41
C LYS A 149 17.89 8.34 3.01
N VAL A 150 17.63 7.88 1.79
CA VAL A 150 16.27 7.67 1.29
C VAL A 150 15.61 6.51 2.04
N GLY A 151 16.32 5.41 2.26
CA GLY A 151 15.83 4.30 3.09
C GLY A 151 15.39 4.75 4.48
N TRP A 152 16.28 5.46 5.20
CA TRP A 152 15.95 5.98 6.54
C TRP A 152 14.80 6.97 6.54
N LEU A 153 14.79 7.95 5.64
CA LEU A 153 13.70 8.93 5.56
C LEU A 153 12.37 8.28 5.20
N SER A 154 12.35 7.29 4.32
CA SER A 154 11.11 6.64 3.88
C SER A 154 10.52 5.81 5.01
N TRP A 155 11.37 5.09 5.74
CA TRP A 155 10.98 4.38 6.97
C TRP A 155 10.46 5.33 8.03
N LEU A 156 11.17 6.45 8.28
CA LEU A 156 10.76 7.45 9.26
C LEU A 156 9.40 8.05 8.91
N PHE A 157 9.24 8.45 7.65
CA PHE A 157 8.00 9.05 7.22
C PHE A 157 6.82 8.09 7.39
N LEU A 158 6.96 6.85 6.96
CA LEU A 158 5.87 5.88 7.09
C LEU A 158 5.65 5.43 8.55
N THR A 159 6.70 5.37 9.36
CA THR A 159 6.61 4.95 10.77
C THR A 159 5.85 5.96 11.62
N PHE A 160 6.07 7.25 11.39
CA PHE A 160 5.53 8.33 12.21
C PHE A 160 4.34 9.06 11.58
N ASP A 161 3.95 8.74 10.35
CA ASP A 161 2.76 9.33 9.73
C ASP A 161 1.50 8.89 10.48
N TRP A 162 0.81 9.86 11.08
CA TRP A 162 -0.32 9.60 11.96
C TRP A 162 -1.48 8.95 11.21
N ALA A 163 -1.73 9.33 9.95
CA ALA A 163 -2.72 8.68 9.13
C ALA A 163 -2.35 7.21 8.83
N SER A 164 -1.08 6.94 8.51
CA SER A 164 -0.58 5.55 8.36
C SER A 164 -0.71 4.71 9.64
N ILE A 165 -0.49 5.30 10.81
CA ILE A 165 -0.70 4.62 12.10
C ILE A 165 -2.18 4.33 12.31
N LYS A 166 -3.05 5.31 12.05
CA LYS A 166 -4.51 5.18 12.20
C LYS A 166 -5.10 4.12 11.27
N ASP A 167 -4.65 4.08 10.03
CA ASP A 167 -5.17 3.18 9.01
C ASP A 167 -4.71 1.72 9.18
N VAL A 168 -3.96 1.41 10.24
CA VAL A 168 -3.66 0.03 10.62
C VAL A 168 -4.93 -0.79 10.86
N ILE A 169 -6.06 -0.18 11.21
CA ILE A 169 -7.32 -0.91 11.42
C ILE A 169 -8.05 -1.27 10.11
N ALA A 170 -7.54 -0.81 8.95
CA ALA A 170 -8.12 -1.12 7.63
C ALA A 170 -7.70 -2.51 7.16
N SER A 171 -8.11 -3.55 7.91
CA SER A 171 -7.57 -4.91 7.87
C SER A 171 -7.14 -5.44 6.50
N LEU A 172 -8.09 -5.65 5.57
CA LEU A 172 -7.80 -6.23 4.26
C LEU A 172 -6.85 -5.34 3.44
N ASP A 173 -6.95 -4.02 3.61
CA ASP A 173 -6.12 -3.04 2.91
C ASP A 173 -4.66 -3.08 3.39
N VAL A 174 -4.42 -3.28 4.68
CA VAL A 174 -3.04 -3.33 5.23
C VAL A 174 -2.28 -4.55 4.68
N THR A 175 -2.93 -5.71 4.66
CA THR A 175 -2.35 -6.93 4.07
C THR A 175 -2.15 -6.78 2.56
N CYS A 176 -3.15 -6.23 1.86
CA CYS A 176 -3.05 -5.93 0.44
C CYS A 176 -1.90 -4.96 0.12
N LEU A 177 -1.73 -3.90 0.93
CA LEU A 177 -0.70 -2.89 0.76
C LEU A 177 0.70 -3.47 0.90
N PHE A 178 0.91 -4.36 1.87
CA PHE A 178 2.18 -5.04 2.05
C PHE A 178 2.58 -5.83 0.80
N PHE A 179 1.69 -6.71 0.31
CA PHE A 179 1.96 -7.51 -0.88
C PHE A 179 2.05 -6.66 -2.16
N LEU A 180 1.26 -5.59 -2.28
CA LEU A 180 1.34 -4.66 -3.41
C LEU A 180 2.70 -3.94 -3.41
N THR A 181 3.17 -3.50 -2.24
CA THR A 181 4.49 -2.86 -2.08
C THR A 181 5.60 -3.84 -2.44
N LEU A 182 5.51 -5.12 -2.04
CA LEU A 182 6.47 -6.16 -2.43
C LEU A 182 6.48 -6.36 -3.95
N SER A 183 5.29 -6.42 -4.55
CA SER A 183 5.16 -6.57 -5.99
C SER A 183 5.83 -5.42 -6.76
N ILE A 184 5.62 -4.17 -6.33
CA ILE A 184 6.25 -2.99 -6.92
C ILE A 184 7.76 -2.93 -6.65
N PHE A 185 8.21 -3.38 -5.47
CA PHE A 185 9.63 -3.50 -5.14
C PHE A 185 10.37 -4.42 -6.12
N TYR A 186 9.84 -5.62 -6.36
CA TYR A 186 10.43 -6.56 -7.32
C TYR A 186 10.25 -6.11 -8.78
N LEU A 187 9.15 -5.42 -9.10
CA LEU A 187 8.96 -4.81 -10.41
C LEU A 187 10.02 -3.74 -10.70
N PHE A 188 10.37 -2.95 -9.69
CA PHE A 188 11.41 -1.94 -9.79
C PHE A 188 12.78 -2.59 -10.08
N ASP A 189 13.11 -3.67 -9.39
CA ASP A 189 14.33 -4.46 -9.65
C ASP A 189 14.35 -5.03 -11.06
N PHE A 190 13.24 -5.62 -11.52
CA PHE A 190 13.13 -6.08 -12.90
C PHE A 190 13.40 -4.98 -13.92
N PHE A 191 12.88 -3.76 -13.70
CA PHE A 191 13.11 -2.66 -14.64
C PHE A 191 14.57 -2.17 -14.65
N ASN A 192 15.35 -2.42 -13.60
CA ASN A 192 16.75 -2.03 -13.51
C ASN A 192 17.69 -3.15 -13.99
N GLU A 193 17.44 -4.39 -13.58
CA GLU A 193 18.35 -5.53 -13.80
C GLU A 193 17.91 -6.45 -14.95
N ARG A 194 16.64 -6.37 -15.38
CA ARG A 194 16.02 -7.21 -16.43
C ARG A 194 16.01 -8.71 -16.12
N GLU A 195 16.09 -9.07 -14.83
CA GLU A 195 16.00 -10.45 -14.37
C GLU A 195 14.54 -10.93 -14.25
N TYR A 196 14.19 -11.98 -15.00
CA TYR A 196 12.82 -12.54 -14.98
C TYR A 196 12.44 -13.21 -13.66
N SER A 197 13.40 -13.58 -12.81
CA SER A 197 13.14 -13.99 -11.42
C SER A 197 12.41 -12.90 -10.64
N GLN A 198 12.82 -11.64 -10.81
CA GLN A 198 12.19 -10.49 -10.17
C GLN A 198 10.80 -10.22 -10.74
N LEU A 199 10.62 -10.42 -12.06
CA LEU A 199 9.29 -10.32 -12.69
C LEU A 199 8.34 -11.42 -12.19
N LEU A 200 8.83 -12.64 -12.00
CA LEU A 200 8.08 -13.76 -11.42
C LEU A 200 7.67 -13.44 -9.97
N LEU A 201 8.60 -13.00 -9.14
CA LEU A 201 8.31 -12.60 -7.76
C LEU A 201 7.30 -11.44 -7.72
N SER A 202 7.47 -10.44 -8.58
CA SER A 202 6.51 -9.34 -8.74
C SER A 202 5.11 -9.85 -9.07
N GLY A 203 4.99 -10.79 -10.02
CA GLY A 203 3.71 -11.43 -10.38
C GLY A 203 3.09 -12.25 -9.26
N ILE A 204 3.90 -12.98 -8.48
CA ILE A 204 3.43 -13.75 -7.32
C ILE A 204 2.87 -12.81 -6.25
N PHE A 205 3.63 -11.79 -5.85
CA PHE A 205 3.18 -10.84 -4.84
C PHE A 205 2.03 -9.96 -5.33
N PHE A 206 1.97 -9.68 -6.63
CA PHE A 206 0.80 -9.06 -7.26
C PHE A 206 -0.44 -9.94 -7.08
N GLY A 207 -0.32 -11.24 -7.37
CA GLY A 207 -1.38 -12.22 -7.14
C GLY A 207 -1.82 -12.30 -5.67
N LEU A 208 -0.88 -12.28 -4.71
CA LEU A 208 -1.18 -12.27 -3.28
C LEU A 208 -1.87 -10.97 -2.83
N ALA A 209 -1.46 -9.82 -3.38
CA ALA A 209 -2.14 -8.55 -3.14
C ALA A 209 -3.57 -8.60 -3.69
N PHE A 210 -3.75 -9.13 -4.91
CA PHE A 210 -5.05 -9.29 -5.54
C PHE A 210 -5.94 -10.30 -4.80
N LEU A 211 -5.34 -11.36 -4.23
CA LEU A 211 -5.99 -12.34 -3.38
C LEU A 211 -6.27 -11.81 -1.95
N SER A 212 -5.75 -10.63 -1.60
CA SER A 212 -6.09 -9.91 -0.37
C SER A 212 -7.21 -8.90 -0.60
N LYS A 213 -7.11 -8.10 -1.68
CA LYS A 213 -8.14 -7.14 -2.09
C LYS A 213 -8.10 -6.88 -3.59
N TYR A 214 -9.26 -6.88 -4.25
CA TYR A 214 -9.36 -6.71 -5.70
C TYR A 214 -8.79 -5.38 -6.22
N VAL A 215 -8.71 -4.39 -5.33
CA VAL A 215 -8.16 -3.06 -5.57
C VAL A 215 -6.70 -3.06 -6.05
N ALA A 216 -5.94 -4.12 -5.73
CA ALA A 216 -4.55 -4.26 -6.15
C ALA A 216 -4.40 -4.30 -7.67
N LEU A 217 -5.33 -4.92 -8.40
CA LEU A 217 -5.29 -5.07 -9.86
C LEU A 217 -5.17 -3.71 -10.57
N PRO A 218 -6.16 -2.81 -10.48
CA PRO A 218 -6.10 -1.54 -11.20
C PRO A 218 -4.94 -0.65 -10.76
N ILE A 219 -4.59 -0.63 -9.47
CA ILE A 219 -3.47 0.19 -8.95
C ILE A 219 -2.13 -0.32 -9.50
N PHE A 220 -1.90 -1.63 -9.45
CA PHE A 220 -0.69 -2.24 -9.97
C PHE A 220 -0.58 -2.05 -11.49
N LEU A 221 -1.66 -2.31 -12.23
CA LEU A 221 -1.69 -2.14 -13.68
C LEU A 221 -1.45 -0.70 -14.11
N GLY A 222 -2.10 0.26 -13.45
CA GLY A 222 -1.87 1.68 -13.74
C GLY A 222 -0.43 2.08 -13.46
N ALA A 223 0.17 1.64 -12.34
CA ALA A 223 1.55 1.95 -12.01
C ALA A 223 2.51 1.34 -13.04
N TYR A 224 2.28 0.08 -13.42
CA TYR A 224 3.04 -0.62 -14.43
C TYR A 224 2.99 0.08 -15.80
N LEU A 225 1.79 0.42 -16.29
CA LEU A 225 1.61 1.09 -17.58
C LEU A 225 2.24 2.49 -17.59
N LEU A 226 2.08 3.25 -16.51
CA LEU A 226 2.71 4.55 -16.36
C LEU A 226 4.24 4.44 -16.34
N TRP A 227 4.80 3.42 -15.69
CA TRP A 227 6.23 3.16 -15.67
C TRP A 227 6.76 2.73 -17.04
N LEU A 228 6.02 1.89 -17.77
CA LEU A 228 6.37 1.53 -19.15
C LEU A 228 6.44 2.77 -20.04
N ALA A 229 5.42 3.63 -19.97
CA ALA A 229 5.35 4.86 -20.74
C ALA A 229 6.51 5.80 -20.39
N TYR A 230 6.78 5.99 -19.09
CA TYR A 230 7.85 6.87 -18.61
C TYR A 230 9.25 6.37 -19.00
N ARG A 231 9.52 5.07 -18.81
CA ARG A 231 10.80 4.45 -19.19
C ARG A 231 10.94 4.20 -20.69
N LYS A 232 9.95 4.59 -21.51
CA LYS A 232 9.92 4.43 -22.97
C LYS A 232 10.24 3.00 -23.42
N ILE A 233 9.73 2.02 -22.67
CA ILE A 233 9.96 0.61 -22.98
C ILE A 233 9.14 0.25 -24.23
N PRO A 234 9.70 -0.49 -25.21
CA PRO A 234 8.98 -0.88 -26.41
C PRO A 234 7.65 -1.56 -26.06
N ILE A 235 6.57 -1.13 -26.71
CA ILE A 235 5.21 -1.59 -26.38
C ILE A 235 5.08 -3.12 -26.46
N ARG A 236 5.79 -3.76 -27.40
CA ARG A 236 5.82 -5.22 -27.55
C ARG A 236 6.38 -5.90 -26.30
N ASP A 237 7.50 -5.42 -25.77
CA ASP A 237 8.09 -5.96 -24.55
C ASP A 237 7.24 -5.66 -23.33
N GLY A 238 6.68 -4.45 -23.26
CA GLY A 238 5.74 -4.06 -22.22
C GLY A 238 4.52 -4.98 -22.16
N ILE A 239 3.87 -5.24 -23.31
CA ILE A 239 2.72 -6.16 -23.39
C ILE A 239 3.12 -7.58 -23.00
N ARG A 240 4.26 -8.10 -23.49
CA ARG A 240 4.73 -9.45 -23.12
C ARG A 240 4.90 -9.58 -21.60
N ASN A 241 5.58 -8.62 -20.99
CA ASN A 241 5.86 -8.64 -19.55
C ASN A 241 4.57 -8.45 -18.73
N LEU A 242 3.63 -7.62 -19.22
CA LEU A 242 2.31 -7.46 -18.62
C LEU A 242 1.52 -8.78 -18.63
N LEU A 243 1.46 -9.44 -19.78
CA LEU A 243 0.77 -10.74 -19.91
C LEU A 243 1.39 -11.76 -18.97
N PHE A 244 2.72 -11.80 -18.86
CA PHE A 244 3.41 -12.66 -17.91
C PHE A 244 2.97 -12.38 -16.46
N LEU A 245 2.99 -11.11 -16.02
CA LEU A 245 2.55 -10.71 -14.69
C LEU A 245 1.08 -11.09 -14.42
N LEU A 246 0.20 -10.87 -15.41
CA LEU A 246 -1.22 -11.20 -15.32
C LEU A 246 -1.47 -12.71 -15.24
N VAL A 247 -0.72 -13.51 -15.99
CA VAL A 247 -0.80 -14.98 -15.93
C VAL A 247 -0.34 -15.47 -14.56
N VAL A 248 0.83 -15.05 -14.09
CA VAL A 248 1.36 -15.45 -12.78
C VAL A 248 0.41 -15.03 -11.65
N GLY A 249 -0.04 -13.77 -11.67
CA GLY A 249 -0.98 -13.25 -10.68
C GLY A 249 -2.33 -13.97 -10.69
N SER A 250 -2.86 -14.28 -11.87
CA SER A 250 -4.09 -15.06 -12.03
C SER A 250 -3.95 -16.49 -11.50
N VAL A 251 -2.80 -17.14 -11.74
CA VAL A 251 -2.52 -18.48 -11.20
C VAL A 251 -2.56 -18.46 -9.67
N VAL A 252 -1.90 -17.48 -9.04
CA VAL A 252 -1.93 -17.32 -7.57
C VAL A 252 -3.34 -17.04 -7.06
N LEU A 253 -4.09 -16.16 -7.74
CA LEU A 253 -5.47 -15.84 -7.37
C LEU A 253 -6.36 -17.09 -7.43
N ILE A 254 -6.33 -17.82 -8.54
CA ILE A 254 -7.17 -19.01 -8.73
C ILE A 254 -6.75 -20.09 -7.74
N ALA A 255 -5.45 -20.36 -7.59
CA ALA A 255 -4.97 -21.37 -6.66
C ALA A 255 -5.32 -21.05 -5.20
N GLY A 256 -5.32 -19.77 -4.82
CA GLY A 256 -5.60 -19.34 -3.45
C GLY A 256 -7.07 -18.98 -3.16
N ASN A 257 -7.96 -19.05 -4.16
CA ASN A 257 -9.38 -18.74 -4.01
C ASN A 257 -10.26 -19.95 -4.40
N PRO A 258 -10.62 -20.83 -3.44
CA PRO A 258 -11.44 -22.01 -3.72
C PRO A 258 -12.77 -21.73 -4.39
N LEU A 259 -13.33 -20.52 -4.20
CA LEU A 259 -14.56 -20.11 -4.85
C LEU A 259 -14.41 -20.07 -6.39
N LEU A 260 -13.21 -19.85 -6.91
CA LEU A 260 -12.92 -19.78 -8.34
C LEU A 260 -12.67 -21.16 -8.97
N TRP A 261 -12.70 -22.25 -8.21
CA TRP A 261 -12.48 -23.61 -8.73
C TRP A 261 -13.71 -24.22 -9.38
N SER A 262 -14.89 -23.62 -9.17
CA SER A 262 -16.14 -24.09 -9.76
C SER A 262 -16.86 -22.96 -10.50
N ALA A 263 -17.56 -23.29 -11.58
CA ALA A 263 -18.37 -22.32 -12.33
C ALA A 263 -19.42 -21.63 -11.45
N LYS A 264 -20.07 -22.40 -10.54
CA LYS A 264 -21.05 -21.86 -9.59
C LYS A 264 -20.42 -20.85 -8.63
N GLY A 265 -19.23 -21.14 -8.10
CA GLY A 265 -18.53 -20.23 -7.20
C GLY A 265 -18.09 -18.94 -7.90
N TRP A 266 -17.63 -19.03 -9.15
CA TRP A 266 -17.39 -17.85 -10.00
C TRP A 266 -18.61 -16.95 -10.10
N THR A 267 -19.78 -17.52 -10.42
CA THR A 267 -21.04 -16.77 -10.50
C THR A 267 -21.39 -16.09 -9.18
N VAL A 268 -21.18 -16.77 -8.05
CA VAL A 268 -21.44 -16.20 -6.72
C VAL A 268 -20.50 -15.01 -6.43
N ALA A 269 -19.19 -15.15 -6.66
CA ALA A 269 -18.26 -14.03 -6.50
C ALA A 269 -18.65 -12.85 -7.40
N TYR A 270 -18.90 -13.12 -8.68
CA TYR A 270 -19.27 -12.10 -9.65
C TYR A 270 -20.55 -11.36 -9.26
N ASN A 271 -21.61 -12.08 -8.94
CA ASN A 271 -22.89 -11.48 -8.55
C ASN A 271 -22.75 -10.64 -7.27
N ARG A 272 -21.98 -11.10 -6.28
CA ARG A 272 -21.68 -10.29 -5.08
C ARG A 272 -20.89 -9.02 -5.41
N GLN A 273 -19.92 -9.09 -6.32
CA GLN A 273 -19.25 -7.87 -6.80
C GLN A 273 -20.24 -6.91 -7.44
N VAL A 274 -21.17 -7.41 -8.27
CA VAL A 274 -22.19 -6.59 -8.94
C VAL A 274 -23.16 -5.97 -7.93
N GLU A 275 -23.69 -6.76 -6.99
CA GLU A 275 -24.58 -6.31 -5.91
C GLU A 275 -23.94 -5.23 -5.02
N MET A 276 -22.68 -5.44 -4.64
CA MET A 276 -21.90 -4.48 -3.87
C MET A 276 -21.44 -3.29 -4.73
N GLY A 277 -21.83 -3.22 -6.01
CA GLY A 277 -21.46 -2.18 -6.96
C GLY A 277 -19.95 -2.01 -7.15
N HIS A 278 -19.20 -3.11 -7.05
CA HIS A 278 -17.77 -3.21 -7.34
C HIS A 278 -17.51 -3.79 -8.75
N GLY A 279 -18.34 -4.75 -9.19
CA GLY A 279 -18.19 -5.46 -10.47
C GLY A 279 -18.82 -4.73 -11.67
N ALA A 280 -19.88 -3.97 -11.43
CA ALA A 280 -20.58 -3.20 -12.46
C ALA A 280 -20.05 -1.76 -12.63
N THR A 281 -19.11 -1.30 -11.79
CA THR A 281 -18.73 0.13 -11.75
C THR A 281 -17.46 0.51 -12.48
N PHE A 282 -16.63 -0.45 -12.92
CA PHE A 282 -15.50 -0.11 -13.79
C PHE A 282 -15.74 -0.55 -15.23
N LEU A 283 -15.83 -1.84 -15.50
CA LEU A 283 -16.09 -2.32 -16.87
C LEU A 283 -17.57 -2.18 -17.25
N GLY A 284 -18.50 -2.48 -16.33
CA GLY A 284 -19.94 -2.24 -16.52
C GLY A 284 -20.24 -0.76 -16.71
N PHE A 285 -19.70 0.13 -15.87
CA PHE A 285 -19.85 1.58 -16.01
C PHE A 285 -19.20 2.11 -17.30
N MET A 286 -18.00 1.65 -17.66
CA MET A 286 -17.39 2.01 -18.94
C MET A 286 -18.28 1.53 -20.09
N LEU A 287 -18.69 0.26 -20.11
CA LEU A 287 -19.49 -0.33 -21.19
C LEU A 287 -20.93 0.20 -21.27
N ASP A 288 -21.63 0.42 -20.16
CA ASP A 288 -22.94 1.09 -20.11
C ASP A 288 -22.83 2.57 -20.48
N SER A 289 -21.76 3.26 -20.04
CA SER A 289 -21.51 4.64 -20.45
C SER A 289 -21.16 4.75 -21.94
N PHE A 290 -20.49 3.73 -22.50
CA PHE A 290 -20.25 3.58 -23.94
C PHE A 290 -21.56 3.28 -24.69
N ALA A 291 -22.43 2.44 -24.14
CA ALA A 291 -23.71 2.07 -24.75
C ALA A 291 -24.75 3.20 -24.70
N GLN A 292 -24.77 4.03 -23.65
CA GLN A 292 -25.83 5.03 -23.43
C GLN A 292 -25.58 6.42 -24.05
N ARG A 293 -24.51 6.64 -24.83
CA ARG A 293 -24.19 7.94 -25.50
C ARG A 293 -24.21 9.19 -24.60
N LYS A 294 -24.26 9.05 -23.27
CA LYS A 294 -24.20 10.16 -22.29
C LYS A 294 -22.79 10.35 -21.74
N LEU A 295 -21.78 9.94 -22.50
CA LEU A 295 -20.36 9.91 -22.12
C LEU A 295 -19.90 11.27 -21.61
N VAL A 296 -20.25 12.34 -22.31
CA VAL A 296 -19.76 13.69 -21.98
C VAL A 296 -20.44 14.22 -20.72
N MET A 297 -21.76 14.08 -20.56
CA MET A 297 -22.46 14.64 -19.41
C MET A 297 -22.24 13.84 -18.13
N VAL A 298 -22.13 12.51 -18.20
CA VAL A 298 -21.80 11.68 -17.03
C VAL A 298 -20.33 11.83 -16.67
N ALA A 299 -19.42 11.90 -17.65
CA ALA A 299 -18.01 12.17 -17.37
C ALA A 299 -17.81 13.59 -16.83
N ILE A 300 -18.49 14.62 -17.36
CA ILE A 300 -18.43 15.99 -16.82
C ILE A 300 -19.08 16.03 -15.44
N TRP A 301 -20.23 15.39 -15.23
CA TRP A 301 -20.88 15.35 -13.91
C TRP A 301 -19.99 14.65 -12.90
N ASN A 302 -19.43 13.47 -13.22
CA ASN A 302 -18.53 12.76 -12.33
C ASN A 302 -17.19 13.48 -12.18
N PHE A 303 -16.65 14.11 -13.22
CA PHE A 303 -15.45 14.94 -13.12
C PHE A 303 -15.71 16.15 -12.22
N SER A 304 -16.86 16.79 -12.33
CA SER A 304 -17.27 17.93 -11.49
C SER A 304 -17.55 17.49 -10.06
N LEU A 305 -18.26 16.37 -9.85
CA LEU A 305 -18.55 15.79 -8.55
C LEU A 305 -17.29 15.25 -7.89
N SER A 306 -16.31 14.81 -8.68
CA SER A 306 -15.02 14.35 -8.17
C SER A 306 -14.00 15.46 -7.98
N LEU A 307 -14.05 16.57 -8.75
CA LEU A 307 -13.35 17.81 -8.45
C LEU A 307 -13.91 18.42 -7.17
N PHE A 308 -15.23 18.41 -7.00
CA PHE A 308 -15.93 18.81 -5.78
C PHE A 308 -15.61 17.86 -4.63
N ALA A 309 -15.62 16.55 -4.86
CA ALA A 309 -15.17 15.55 -3.89
C ALA A 309 -13.65 15.51 -3.73
N LEU A 310 -12.86 16.23 -4.53
CA LEU A 310 -11.43 16.53 -4.34
C LEU A 310 -11.25 17.73 -3.42
N MET A 311 -12.10 18.73 -3.56
CA MET A 311 -12.18 19.87 -2.64
C MET A 311 -12.77 19.46 -1.27
N LEU A 312 -13.62 18.42 -1.24
CA LEU A 312 -14.21 17.84 -0.04
C LEU A 312 -13.57 16.49 0.37
N PHE A 313 -12.64 15.97 -0.44
CA PHE A 313 -11.89 14.72 -0.17
C PHE A 313 -11.30 14.85 1.21
N PRO A 314 -11.52 13.88 2.12
CA PRO A 314 -11.72 14.19 3.52
C PRO A 314 -10.55 15.02 3.98
N LEU A 315 -10.75 16.34 4.03
CA LEU A 315 -9.71 17.27 4.41
C LEU A 315 -9.15 16.78 5.74
N GLY A 316 -10.01 16.25 6.63
CA GLY A 316 -9.61 15.56 7.86
C GLY A 316 -8.56 14.45 7.72
N ARG A 317 -8.70 13.50 6.78
CA ARG A 317 -7.73 12.39 6.63
C ARG A 317 -6.46 12.81 5.89
N ILE A 318 -6.57 13.74 4.94
CA ILE A 318 -5.37 14.36 4.34
C ILE A 318 -4.63 15.20 5.39
N LEU A 319 -5.37 15.95 6.21
CA LEU A 319 -4.84 16.77 7.29
C LEU A 319 -4.11 15.91 8.32
N ASP A 320 -4.58 14.68 8.56
CA ASP A 320 -3.92 13.70 9.44
C ASP A 320 -2.57 13.19 8.90
N SER A 321 -2.31 13.27 7.58
CA SER A 321 -1.08 12.76 6.97
C SER A 321 -0.09 13.88 6.68
N PHE A 322 1.00 13.94 7.44
CA PHE A 322 2.06 14.92 7.15
C PHE A 322 2.78 14.61 5.83
N LEU A 323 2.76 13.36 5.37
CA LEU A 323 3.35 12.96 4.09
C LEU A 323 2.77 13.74 2.91
N ILE A 324 1.46 13.98 2.91
CA ILE A 324 0.78 14.74 1.87
C ILE A 324 1.21 16.21 1.93
N TRP A 325 1.34 16.79 3.13
CA TRP A 325 1.85 18.15 3.30
C TRP A 325 3.30 18.29 2.85
N VAL A 326 4.15 17.31 3.13
CA VAL A 326 5.53 17.27 2.62
C VAL A 326 5.54 17.20 1.10
N MET A 327 4.71 16.34 0.49
CA MET A 327 4.58 16.27 -0.97
C MET A 327 4.16 17.63 -1.56
N PHE A 328 3.16 18.28 -0.98
CA PHE A 328 2.70 19.59 -1.43
C PHE A 328 3.81 20.65 -1.32
N ALA A 329 4.52 20.69 -0.20
CA ALA A 329 5.65 21.59 -0.02
C ALA A 329 6.76 21.33 -1.05
N LEU A 330 7.03 20.07 -1.39
CA LEU A 330 7.97 19.68 -2.43
C LEU A 330 7.51 20.10 -3.82
N PHE A 331 6.22 20.03 -4.14
CA PHE A 331 5.69 20.55 -5.40
C PHE A 331 5.83 22.05 -5.51
N VAL A 332 5.47 22.80 -4.47
CA VAL A 332 5.66 24.26 -4.43
C VAL A 332 7.15 24.61 -4.60
N PHE A 333 8.03 23.89 -3.90
CA PHE A 333 9.48 24.09 -4.02
C PHE A 333 9.99 23.79 -5.43
N THR A 334 9.57 22.67 -6.02
CA THR A 334 9.96 22.24 -7.36
C THR A 334 9.49 23.23 -8.42
N ALA A 335 8.24 23.70 -8.32
CA ALA A 335 7.69 24.75 -9.19
C ALA A 335 8.46 26.07 -9.05
N TYR A 336 8.73 26.50 -7.81
CA TYR A 336 9.52 27.71 -7.54
C TYR A 336 10.94 27.62 -8.12
N LYS A 337 11.57 26.44 -8.04
CA LYS A 337 12.90 26.18 -8.61
C LYS A 337 12.88 25.83 -10.10
N ARG A 338 11.70 25.73 -10.73
CA ARG A 338 11.53 25.26 -12.12
C ARG A 338 12.26 23.94 -12.38
N ARG A 339 12.32 23.08 -11.35
CA ARG A 339 12.92 21.75 -11.45
C ARG A 339 11.91 20.80 -12.09
N SER A 340 12.38 19.88 -12.91
CA SER A 340 11.55 18.79 -13.44
C SER A 340 11.71 17.54 -12.57
N PHE A 341 10.63 16.75 -12.45
CA PHE A 341 10.72 15.42 -11.84
C PHE A 341 11.51 14.50 -12.79
N GLN A 342 12.58 13.89 -12.30
CA GLN A 342 13.44 13.03 -13.11
C GLN A 342 13.77 11.74 -12.36
N GLY A 343 14.07 10.69 -13.14
CA GLY A 343 14.50 9.40 -12.63
C GLY A 343 13.45 8.72 -11.77
N GLU A 344 13.88 8.19 -10.63
CA GLU A 344 13.08 7.36 -9.75
C GLU A 344 12.02 8.17 -8.97
N GLU A 345 12.21 9.49 -8.80
CA GLU A 345 11.18 10.36 -8.20
C GLU A 345 9.87 10.27 -8.98
N MET A 346 9.97 10.30 -10.31
CA MET A 346 8.81 10.23 -11.19
C MET A 346 8.16 8.84 -11.11
N LEU A 347 8.92 7.76 -10.92
CA LEU A 347 8.35 6.42 -10.78
C LEU A 347 7.47 6.32 -9.54
N PHE A 348 7.93 6.79 -8.38
CA PHE A 348 7.12 6.78 -7.15
C PHE A 348 5.91 7.71 -7.27
N PHE A 349 6.08 8.87 -7.90
CA PHE A 349 4.96 9.76 -8.18
C PHE A 349 3.91 9.12 -9.11
N LEU A 350 4.33 8.39 -10.15
CA LEU A 350 3.44 7.68 -11.06
C LEU A 350 2.72 6.50 -10.37
N TRP A 351 3.38 5.83 -9.42
CA TRP A 351 2.71 4.83 -8.58
C TRP A 351 1.63 5.48 -7.70
N PHE A 352 1.96 6.59 -7.02
CA PHE A 352 0.97 7.38 -6.28
C PHE A 352 -0.19 7.81 -7.19
N ALA A 353 0.11 8.34 -8.38
CA ALA A 353 -0.88 8.82 -9.34
C ALA A 353 -1.81 7.68 -9.83
N SER A 354 -1.28 6.48 -10.05
CA SER A 354 -2.09 5.31 -10.38
C SER A 354 -3.15 5.03 -9.32
N GLY A 355 -2.75 4.99 -8.05
CA GLY A 355 -3.68 4.83 -6.93
C GLY A 355 -4.70 5.97 -6.89
N PHE A 356 -4.23 7.21 -6.97
CA PHE A 356 -5.08 8.38 -6.89
C PHE A 356 -6.14 8.41 -7.99
N VAL A 357 -5.75 8.19 -9.25
CA VAL A 357 -6.66 8.16 -10.41
C VAL A 357 -7.68 7.03 -10.25
N PHE A 358 -7.25 5.86 -9.80
CA PHE A 358 -8.16 4.75 -9.58
C PHE A 358 -9.25 5.06 -8.52
N TYR A 359 -8.86 5.59 -7.35
CA TYR A 359 -9.84 5.95 -6.32
C TYR A 359 -10.70 7.14 -6.71
N TRP A 360 -10.15 8.05 -7.51
CA TRP A 360 -10.92 9.12 -8.14
C TRP A 360 -12.06 8.52 -8.98
N PHE A 361 -11.77 7.57 -9.88
CA PHE A 361 -12.81 6.97 -10.72
C PHE A 361 -13.84 6.12 -9.97
N LEU A 362 -13.46 5.49 -8.86
CA LEU A 362 -14.38 4.60 -8.15
C LEU A 362 -15.52 5.33 -7.43
N ALA A 363 -15.38 6.63 -7.09
CA ALA A 363 -16.36 7.49 -6.41
C ALA A 363 -17.05 6.92 -5.14
N LYS A 364 -16.77 5.67 -4.77
CA LYS A 364 -17.44 4.88 -3.74
C LYS A 364 -16.52 4.81 -2.53
N GLN A 365 -16.90 5.56 -1.50
CA GLN A 365 -16.34 5.50 -0.14
C GLN A 365 -14.86 5.92 -0.01
N LEU A 366 -14.57 7.19 -0.34
CA LEU A 366 -13.25 7.84 -0.26
C LEU A 366 -12.61 7.89 1.16
N PHE A 367 -13.26 7.34 2.20
CA PHE A 367 -12.78 7.44 3.59
C PHE A 367 -11.82 6.32 4.03
N TYR A 368 -11.82 5.17 3.37
CA TYR A 368 -11.10 3.95 3.85
C TYR A 368 -9.83 3.60 3.08
N TYR A 369 -9.58 4.24 1.94
CA TYR A 369 -8.64 3.71 0.95
C TYR A 369 -7.34 4.51 0.77
N VAL A 370 -7.09 5.48 1.64
CA VAL A 370 -5.90 6.36 1.54
C VAL A 370 -4.60 5.59 1.77
N ILE A 371 -4.67 4.44 2.44
CA ILE A 371 -3.51 3.66 2.88
C ILE A 371 -2.55 3.28 1.75
N VAL A 372 -3.07 3.04 0.54
CA VAL A 372 -2.28 2.69 -0.64
C VAL A 372 -1.32 3.79 -1.11
N PHE A 373 -1.54 5.04 -0.67
CA PHE A 373 -0.71 6.17 -1.04
C PHE A 373 0.54 6.29 -0.18
N TYR A 374 0.56 5.72 1.02
CA TYR A 374 1.63 5.99 1.97
C TYR A 374 3.00 5.47 1.52
N PRO A 375 3.15 4.22 1.01
CA PRO A 375 4.45 3.76 0.52
C PRO A 375 5.03 4.58 -0.64
N PRO A 376 4.30 4.88 -1.75
CA PRO A 376 4.85 5.71 -2.81
C PRO A 376 5.13 7.14 -2.35
N LEU A 377 4.28 7.73 -1.49
CA LEU A 377 4.52 9.07 -0.94
C LEU A 377 5.78 9.12 -0.07
N ALA A 378 5.98 8.12 0.79
CA ALA A 378 7.17 8.05 1.65
C ALA A 378 8.46 7.97 0.81
N LEU A 379 8.47 7.14 -0.23
CA LEU A 379 9.62 7.01 -1.15
C LEU A 379 9.85 8.27 -1.97
N TYR A 380 8.79 8.82 -2.57
CA TYR A 380 8.85 10.06 -3.35
C TYR A 380 9.37 11.23 -2.51
N CYS A 381 8.76 11.50 -1.35
CA CYS A 381 9.14 12.61 -0.49
C CYS A 381 10.59 12.48 -0.02
N SER A 382 11.02 11.28 0.33
CA SER A 382 12.39 11.02 0.79
C SER A 382 13.42 11.24 -0.31
N LEU A 383 13.17 10.70 -1.50
CA LEU A 383 14.07 10.86 -2.64
C LEU A 383 14.18 12.33 -3.08
N ALA A 384 13.04 13.01 -3.18
CA ALA A 384 12.99 14.43 -3.53
C ALA A 384 13.79 15.29 -2.54
N ILE A 385 13.62 15.08 -1.23
CA ILE A 385 14.39 15.79 -0.20
C ILE A 385 15.89 15.54 -0.34
N VAL A 386 16.30 14.28 -0.53
CA VAL A 386 17.73 13.92 -0.65
C VAL A 386 18.35 14.53 -1.90
N ASN A 387 17.64 14.54 -3.02
CA ASN A 387 18.13 15.16 -4.26
C ASN A 387 18.27 16.68 -4.11
N ILE A 388 17.32 17.35 -3.46
CA ILE A 388 17.42 18.79 -3.14
C ILE A 388 18.64 19.09 -2.26
N TRP A 389 19.01 18.17 -1.36
CA TRP A 389 20.21 18.33 -0.53
C TRP A 389 21.51 18.15 -1.30
N ARG A 390 21.53 17.30 -2.34
CA ARG A 390 22.71 17.08 -3.17
C ARG A 390 23.01 18.26 -4.08
N GLU A 391 21.99 18.91 -4.65
CA GLU A 391 22.16 20.10 -5.51
C GLU A 391 22.80 21.31 -4.82
N LYS A 392 22.93 21.31 -3.49
CA LYS A 392 23.54 22.40 -2.71
C LYS A 392 25.02 22.19 -2.40
N ARG A 393 25.55 21.00 -2.65
CA ARG A 393 26.98 20.68 -2.54
C ARG A 393 27.59 20.83 -3.92
#